data_AF-A0A9W7EUI6-F1
#
_entry.id   AF-A0A9W7EUI6-F1
#
_cell.length_a   1.000
_cell.length_b   1.000
_cell.length_c   1.000
_cell.angle_alpha   90.00
_cell.angle_beta   90.00
_cell.angle_gamma   90.00
#
_symmetry.space_group_name_H-M   'P 1'
#
loop_
_entity.id
_entity.type
_entity.pdbx_description
1 polymer ?
#
loop_
_entity_poly.entity_id
_entity_poly.type
_entity_poly.pdbx_seq_one_letter_code
_entity_poly.pdbx_strand_id
1 'polypeptide(L)'
;PPHSFILERASAAEFLEVYKGVVQDYQTHVDEFTTGIVIAMEVRAESAVSTFRSSAGPWDVEMAKELYPKSIRGKHGVDNIRNAVHCTDLPEDGQSECEYFFDLLQN
;
A
#
# COMPACT_ATOMS: atom_id res chain seq x y z
N PRO A 1 16.63 1.99 3.56
CA PRO A 1 16.39 3.36 3.04
C PRO A 1 15.16 3.33 2.12
N PRO A 2 14.40 4.42 1.95
CA PRO A 2 13.32 4.45 0.95
C PRO A 2 13.91 4.24 -0.45
N HIS A 3 13.20 3.48 -1.29
CA HIS A 3 13.55 3.27 -2.69
C HIS A 3 12.42 3.76 -3.59
N SER A 4 12.77 4.33 -4.73
CA SER A 4 11.82 4.85 -5.71
C SER A 4 11.69 3.88 -6.88
N PHE A 5 10.47 3.56 -7.28
CA PHE A 5 10.15 2.64 -8.36
C PHE A 5 9.20 3.31 -9.33
N ILE A 6 9.37 3.03 -10.63
CA ILE A 6 8.33 3.24 -11.63
C ILE A 6 7.85 1.84 -11.99
N LEU A 7 6.63 1.51 -11.60
CA LEU A 7 6.11 0.15 -11.79
C LEU A 7 5.47 0.02 -13.16
N GLU A 8 5.86 -1.03 -13.89
CA GLU A 8 5.06 -1.51 -15.00
C GLU A 8 3.80 -2.19 -14.48
N ARG A 9 2.78 -2.24 -15.33
CA ARG A 9 1.49 -2.85 -14.99
C ARG A 9 1.62 -4.32 -14.58
N ALA A 10 2.58 -5.05 -15.16
CA ALA A 10 2.84 -6.45 -14.80
C ALA A 10 3.30 -6.58 -13.34
N SER A 11 4.31 -5.79 -12.93
CA SER A 11 4.82 -5.79 -11.54
C SER A 11 3.78 -5.27 -10.55
N ALA A 12 3.01 -4.25 -10.90
CA ALA A 12 1.92 -3.76 -10.05
C ALA A 12 0.82 -4.82 -9.87
N ALA A 13 0.47 -5.55 -10.94
CA ALA A 13 -0.51 -6.63 -10.88
C ALA A 13 -0.01 -7.84 -10.09
N GLU A 14 1.27 -8.18 -10.20
CA GLU A 14 1.88 -9.26 -9.42
C GLU A 14 1.90 -8.90 -7.92
N PHE A 15 2.35 -7.69 -7.58
CA PHE A 15 2.36 -7.20 -6.20
C PHE A 15 0.97 -7.21 -5.56
N LEU A 16 -0.06 -6.79 -6.30
CA LEU A 16 -1.42 -6.70 -5.79
C LEU A 16 -2.23 -8.00 -5.96
N GLU A 17 -1.65 -9.09 -6.47
CA GLU A 17 -2.39 -10.28 -6.90
C GLU A 17 -3.33 -10.84 -5.81
N VAL A 18 -2.90 -10.80 -4.55
CA VAL A 18 -3.68 -11.25 -3.39
C VAL A 18 -5.02 -10.53 -3.21
N TYR A 19 -5.15 -9.31 -3.74
CA TYR A 19 -6.39 -8.52 -3.70
C TYR A 19 -7.35 -8.83 -4.85
N LYS A 20 -6.92 -9.62 -5.84
CA LYS A 20 -7.72 -9.94 -7.03
C LYS A 20 -8.94 -10.77 -6.66
N GLY A 21 -10.12 -10.24 -6.95
CA GLY A 21 -11.40 -10.88 -6.62
C GLY A 21 -11.88 -10.63 -5.19
N VAL A 22 -11.07 -9.97 -4.35
CA VAL A 22 -11.45 -9.50 -3.01
C VAL A 22 -11.81 -8.02 -3.06
N VAL A 23 -11.00 -7.21 -3.74
CA VAL A 23 -11.23 -5.77 -3.93
C VAL A 23 -11.98 -5.55 -5.24
N GLN A 24 -13.14 -4.89 -5.16
CA GLN A 24 -14.04 -4.65 -6.30
C GLN A 24 -13.33 -3.93 -7.47
N ASP A 25 -12.52 -2.92 -7.17
CA ASP A 25 -11.82 -2.08 -8.15
C ASP A 25 -10.34 -2.49 -8.34
N TYR A 26 -10.03 -3.78 -8.19
CA TYR A 26 -8.65 -4.31 -8.28
C TYR A 26 -7.88 -3.79 -9.50
N GLN A 27 -8.49 -3.80 -10.70
CA GLN A 27 -7.80 -3.35 -11.92
C GLN A 27 -7.43 -1.87 -11.85
N THR A 28 -8.29 -1.04 -11.25
CA THR A 28 -8.06 0.39 -11.06
C THR A 28 -6.93 0.63 -10.05
N HIS A 29 -6.81 -0.19 -9.02
CA HIS A 29 -5.66 -0.13 -8.10
C HIS A 29 -4.34 -0.46 -8.80
N VAL A 30 -4.33 -1.52 -9.62
CA VAL A 30 -3.16 -1.87 -10.43
C VAL A 30 -2.78 -0.70 -11.34
N ASP A 31 -3.75 -0.12 -12.04
CA ASP A 31 -3.49 0.98 -12.95
C ASP A 31 -2.97 2.22 -12.19
N GLU A 32 -3.53 2.55 -11.01
CA GLU A 32 -3.08 3.68 -10.18
C GLU A 32 -1.61 3.56 -9.77
N PHE A 33 -1.14 2.36 -9.40
CA PHE A 33 0.27 2.11 -9.04
C PHE A 33 1.25 2.38 -10.20
N THR A 34 0.77 2.45 -11.44
CA THR A 34 1.58 2.70 -12.64
C THR A 34 1.59 4.16 -13.09
N THR A 35 0.81 5.03 -12.43
CA THR A 35 0.64 6.44 -12.85
C THR A 35 1.80 7.35 -12.46
N GLY A 36 2.73 6.88 -11.63
CA GLY A 36 3.82 7.69 -11.13
C GLY A 36 4.88 6.91 -10.36
N ILE A 37 5.71 7.65 -9.62
CA ILE A 37 6.75 7.06 -8.78
C ILE A 37 6.12 6.50 -7.50
N VAL A 38 6.38 5.22 -7.23
CA VAL A 38 6.09 4.58 -5.95
C VAL A 38 7.34 4.68 -5.07
N ILE A 39 7.15 5.15 -3.83
CA ILE A 39 8.20 5.13 -2.81
C ILE A 39 7.93 3.94 -1.89
N ALA A 40 8.74 2.89 -1.98
CA ALA A 40 8.65 1.75 -1.07
C ALA A 40 9.54 1.96 0.16
N MET A 41 9.01 1.60 1.33
CA MET A 41 9.70 1.75 2.62
C MET A 41 9.54 0.49 3.46
N GLU A 42 10.66 -0.11 3.87
CA GLU A 42 10.66 -1.15 4.90
C GLU A 42 10.53 -0.50 6.28
N VAL A 43 9.40 -0.70 6.95
CA VAL A 43 9.11 -0.13 8.28
C VAL A 43 9.42 -1.16 9.35
N ARG A 44 10.26 -0.80 10.33
CA ARG A 44 10.65 -1.67 11.44
C ARG A 44 10.12 -1.13 12.77
N ALA A 45 9.36 -1.96 13.48
CA ALA A 45 8.85 -1.70 14.82
C ALA A 45 8.44 -3.03 15.48
N GLU A 46 8.18 -3.00 16.79
CA GLU A 46 7.45 -4.09 17.44
C GLU A 46 6.03 -4.15 16.86
N SER A 47 5.59 -5.33 16.42
CA SER A 47 4.32 -5.49 15.71
C SER A 47 4.15 -4.51 14.54
N ALA A 48 5.17 -4.40 13.68
CA ALA A 48 5.26 -3.38 12.63
C ALA A 48 4.00 -3.26 11.77
N VAL A 49 3.45 -4.39 11.32
CA VAL A 49 2.24 -4.43 10.47
C VAL A 49 1.05 -3.77 11.17
N SER A 50 0.71 -4.19 12.40
CA SER A 50 -0.45 -3.63 13.12
C SER A 50 -0.25 -2.17 13.51
N THR A 51 0.96 -1.80 13.90
CA THR A 51 1.33 -0.42 14.26
C THR A 51 1.23 0.51 13.06
N PHE A 52 1.77 0.10 11.91
CA PHE A 52 1.75 0.91 10.70
C PHE A 52 0.34 0.98 10.10
N ARG A 53 -0.40 -0.13 10.08
CA ARG A 53 -1.81 -0.14 9.64
C ARG A 53 -2.68 0.81 10.45
N SER A 54 -2.46 0.90 11.76
CA SER A 54 -3.16 1.86 12.64
C SER A 54 -2.81 3.31 12.29
N SER A 55 -1.56 3.57 11.90
CA SER A 55 -1.10 4.89 11.46
C SER A 55 -1.64 5.26 10.06
N ALA A 56 -1.77 4.28 9.17
CA ALA A 56 -2.35 4.43 7.84
C ALA A 56 -3.83 4.85 7.92
N GLY A 57 -4.59 4.27 8.84
CA GLY A 57 -6.03 4.50 8.98
C GLY A 57 -6.86 3.47 8.19
N PRO A 58 -8.20 3.51 8.32
CA PRO A 58 -9.06 2.54 7.63
C PRO A 58 -8.92 2.64 6.11
N TRP A 59 -9.24 1.56 5.40
CA TRP A 59 -9.20 1.52 3.93
C TRP A 59 -10.11 2.56 3.29
N ASP A 60 -11.31 2.71 3.83
CA ASP A 60 -12.25 3.74 3.40
C ASP A 60 -11.73 5.12 3.78
N VAL A 61 -11.40 5.92 2.77
CA VAL A 61 -10.77 7.24 2.94
C VAL A 61 -11.76 8.27 3.49
N GLU A 62 -13.05 8.14 3.19
CA GLU A 62 -14.08 9.04 3.75
C GLU A 62 -14.20 8.80 5.26
N MET A 63 -14.29 7.53 5.66
CA MET A 63 -14.25 7.12 7.07
C MET A 63 -12.94 7.53 7.75
N ALA A 64 -11.79 7.40 7.06
CA ALA A 64 -10.50 7.84 7.60
C ALA A 64 -10.48 9.35 7.87
N LYS A 65 -11.05 10.16 6.98
CA LYS A 65 -11.16 11.62 7.14
C LYS A 65 -12.06 11.99 8.31
N GLU A 66 -13.19 11.32 8.47
CA GLU A 66 -14.17 11.65 9.50
C GLU A 66 -13.73 11.18 10.90
N LEU A 67 -13.35 9.90 11.03
CA LEU A 67 -13.12 9.26 12.33
C LEU A 67 -11.65 9.27 12.74
N TYR A 68 -10.72 9.30 11.78
CA TYR A 68 -9.28 9.22 12.02
C TYR A 68 -8.52 10.32 11.27
N PRO A 69 -8.88 11.61 11.42
CA PRO A 69 -8.34 12.72 10.61
C PRO A 69 -6.83 12.92 10.77
N LYS A 70 -6.20 12.26 11.75
CA LYS A 70 -4.76 12.30 11.98
C LYS A 70 -3.98 11.16 11.31
N SER A 71 -4.67 10.12 10.81
CA SER A 71 -4.08 9.02 10.05
C SER A 71 -3.56 9.50 8.69
N ILE A 72 -2.69 8.71 8.05
CA ILE A 72 -2.14 9.07 6.73
C ILE A 72 -3.26 9.21 5.69
N ARG A 73 -4.17 8.22 5.62
CA ARG A 73 -5.34 8.25 4.71
C ARG A 73 -6.29 9.40 5.05
N GLY A 74 -6.52 9.66 6.34
CA GLY A 74 -7.38 10.77 6.77
C GLY A 74 -6.81 12.15 6.41
N LYS A 75 -5.49 12.34 6.44
CA LYS A 75 -4.85 13.61 6.08
C LYS A 75 -4.64 13.79 4.58
N HIS A 76 -4.30 12.73 3.86
CA HIS A 76 -3.73 12.81 2.51
C HIS A 76 -4.48 12.01 1.46
N GLY A 77 -5.37 11.10 1.86
CA GLY A 77 -6.18 10.33 0.93
C GLY A 77 -7.15 11.20 0.16
N VAL A 78 -7.30 10.94 -1.15
CA VAL A 78 -8.28 11.63 -2.01
C VAL A 78 -9.56 10.81 -2.06
N ASP A 79 -9.45 9.55 -2.48
CA ASP A 79 -10.50 8.53 -2.55
C ASP A 79 -9.89 7.13 -2.30
N ASN A 80 -10.68 6.06 -2.36
CA ASN A 80 -10.22 4.71 -2.03
C ASN A 80 -9.15 4.16 -3.01
N ILE A 81 -9.08 4.68 -4.25
CA ILE A 81 -8.02 4.34 -5.20
C ILE A 81 -6.75 5.13 -4.89
N ARG A 82 -6.89 6.45 -4.72
CA ARG A 82 -5.83 7.41 -4.41
C ARG A 82 -5.76 7.65 -2.91
N ASN A 83 -5.47 6.59 -2.18
CA ASN A 83 -5.54 6.56 -0.72
C ASN A 83 -4.26 7.07 -0.01
N ALA A 84 -3.27 7.57 -0.76
CA ALA A 84 -1.97 8.07 -0.29
C ALA A 84 -1.00 7.04 0.30
N VAL A 85 -1.47 5.89 0.82
CA VAL A 85 -0.60 4.84 1.33
C VAL A 85 -1.22 3.45 1.20
N HIS A 86 -0.48 2.57 0.54
CA HIS A 86 -0.64 1.12 0.65
C HIS A 86 0.16 0.61 1.85
N CYS A 87 -0.41 -0.32 2.60
CA CYS A 87 0.26 -1.00 3.69
C CYS A 87 -0.28 -2.43 3.79
N THR A 88 0.60 -3.37 4.12
CA THR A 88 0.27 -4.75 4.43
C THR A 88 -0.84 -4.80 5.50
N ASP A 89 -1.86 -5.62 5.27
CA ASP A 89 -2.97 -5.82 6.19
C ASP A 89 -2.85 -7.09 7.04
N LEU A 90 -2.05 -8.07 6.59
CA LEU A 90 -1.80 -9.34 7.26
C LEU A 90 -0.35 -9.46 7.76
N PRO A 91 -0.12 -9.85 9.04
CA PRO A 91 1.23 -10.01 9.58
C PRO A 91 2.15 -10.93 8.77
N GLU A 92 1.58 -11.98 8.19
CA GLU A 92 2.26 -12.99 7.38
C GLU A 92 2.77 -12.47 6.02
N ASP A 93 2.14 -11.43 5.47
CA ASP A 93 2.45 -10.92 4.13
C ASP A 93 3.58 -9.87 4.14
N GLY A 94 3.82 -9.24 5.29
CA GLY A 94 4.73 -8.08 5.38
C GLY A 94 6.16 -8.42 4.98
N GLN A 95 6.62 -9.64 5.26
CA GLN A 95 7.94 -10.11 4.83
C GLN A 95 7.97 -10.31 3.31
N SER A 96 7.01 -11.05 2.75
CA SER A 96 6.93 -11.35 1.31
C SER A 96 6.82 -10.08 0.47
N GLU A 97 6.03 -9.10 0.91
CA GLU A 97 5.91 -7.79 0.25
C GLU A 97 7.23 -7.00 0.28
N CYS A 98 7.98 -7.06 1.38
CA CYS A 98 9.29 -6.44 1.46
C CYS A 98 10.30 -7.11 0.53
N GLU A 99 10.36 -8.45 0.53
CA GLU A 99 11.24 -9.22 -0.37
C GLU A 99 10.92 -8.93 -1.84
N TYR A 100 9.64 -8.78 -2.20
CA TYR A 100 9.25 -8.39 -3.55
C TYR A 100 9.90 -7.07 -3.99
N PHE A 101 9.80 -6.02 -3.17
CA PHE A 101 10.33 -4.70 -3.53
C PHE A 101 11.85 -4.57 -3.36
N PHE A 102 12.43 -5.18 -2.33
CA PHE A 102 13.83 -4.92 -1.96
C PHE A 102 14.79 -6.00 -2.45
N ASP A 103 14.30 -7.19 -2.82
CA ASP A 103 15.13 -8.25 -3.38
C ASP A 103 14.74 -8.55 -4.83
N LEU A 104 13.46 -8.75 -5.16
CA LEU A 104 13.08 -9.17 -6.52
C LEU A 104 13.15 -8.01 -7.54
N LEU A 105 12.54 -6.86 -7.24
CA LEU A 105 12.47 -5.72 -8.17
C LEU A 105 13.78 -4.92 -8.29
N GLN A 106 14.75 -5.12 -7.39
CA GLN A 106 16.05 -4.43 -7.43
C GLN A 106 17.13 -5.20 -8.19
N ASN A 107 16.88 -6.47 -8.51
CA ASN A 107 17.79 -7.34 -9.26
C ASN A 107 17.53 -7.27 -10.77
#